data_AF-A0A7I9V6A3-F1
#
_entry.id   AF-A0A7I9V6A3-F1
#
_cell.length_a   1.000
_cell.length_b   1.000
_cell.length_c   1.000
_cell.angle_alpha   90.00
_cell.angle_beta   90.00
_cell.angle_gamma   90.00
#
_symmetry.space_group_name_H-M   'P 1'
#
loop_
_entity.id
_entity.type
_entity.pdbx_description
1 polymer ?
#
loop_
_entity_poly.entity_id
_entity_poly.type
_entity_poly.pdbx_seq_one_letter_code
_entity_poly.pdbx_strand_id
1 'polypeptide(L)'
;MATTNPIDQGRGRSNEPGHASQRSRPPRERSAGDRWRPLLLRWHFYAGLLVGPFLLVAAITGTLYAVIPQIDRVVHSHELTVDHIGDRELPMGEQIEAARRAHPEGTIAFVRPAPVAGETTRVALATDDVREGLNKTVFVDPYTGEVRGALPTYGQWLPVRTWFDDLHRNLHLGDFGGSSDFRVR
;
A
#
# COMPACT_ATOMS: atom_id res chain seq x y z
N MET A 1 -47.93 -40.70 98.49
CA MET A 1 -48.03 -39.32 97.96
C MET A 1 -46.97 -39.16 96.90
N ALA A 2 -47.38 -38.90 95.65
CA ALA A 2 -46.70 -38.15 94.55
C ALA A 2 -45.17 -38.28 94.39
N THR A 3 -44.54 -38.58 93.25
CA THR A 3 -44.95 -38.83 91.86
C THR A 3 -43.75 -39.54 91.19
N THR A 4 -44.02 -40.52 90.34
CA THR A 4 -43.07 -41.25 89.48
C THR A 4 -42.32 -40.31 88.52
N ASN A 5 -41.00 -40.45 88.43
CA ASN A 5 -40.18 -40.00 87.30
C ASN A 5 -39.40 -41.21 86.78
N PRO A 6 -39.51 -41.60 85.50
CA PRO A 6 -38.70 -42.69 85.02
C PRO A 6 -37.98 -42.38 83.69
N ILE A 7 -36.79 -43.00 83.56
CA ILE A 7 -36.16 -43.48 82.31
C ILE A 7 -35.57 -42.39 81.39
N ASP A 8 -34.47 -42.56 80.68
CA ASP A 8 -33.30 -43.43 80.67
C ASP A 8 -32.49 -42.96 79.46
N GLN A 9 -31.17 -43.09 79.57
CA GLN A 9 -30.12 -43.23 78.56
C GLN A 9 -30.38 -42.83 77.09
N GLY A 10 -29.42 -42.06 76.56
CA GLY A 10 -28.52 -42.68 75.60
C GLY A 10 -28.27 -41.93 74.28
N ARG A 11 -26.98 -41.93 73.92
CA ARG A 11 -26.35 -41.71 72.62
C ARG A 11 -26.02 -40.28 72.20
N GLY A 12 -24.71 -40.08 72.06
CA GLY A 12 -24.08 -38.90 71.52
C GLY A 12 -24.27 -38.69 70.02
N ARG A 13 -23.90 -37.49 69.61
CA ARG A 13 -23.59 -37.05 68.25
C ARG A 13 -22.49 -36.00 68.40
N SER A 14 -21.23 -36.36 68.21
CA SER A 14 -20.50 -36.25 66.93
C SER A 14 -20.49 -34.81 66.40
N ASN A 15 -19.34 -34.14 66.58
CA ASN A 15 -18.87 -33.06 65.71
C ASN A 15 -18.98 -33.53 64.25
N GLU A 16 -19.77 -32.84 63.43
CA GLU A 16 -19.67 -32.92 61.97
C GLU A 16 -19.20 -31.57 61.40
N PRO A 17 -18.35 -31.60 60.35
CA PRO A 17 -17.71 -30.42 59.79
C PRO A 17 -18.69 -29.56 59.02
N GLY A 18 -18.51 -28.24 59.12
CA GLY A 18 -19.30 -27.24 58.40
C GLY A 18 -19.36 -27.55 56.91
N HIS A 19 -20.57 -27.84 56.43
CA HIS A 19 -20.90 -27.76 55.01
C HIS A 19 -20.63 -26.33 54.54
N ALA A 20 -19.48 -26.13 53.89
CA ALA A 20 -19.26 -24.98 53.03
C ALA A 20 -20.39 -24.99 52.00
N SER A 21 -21.35 -24.07 52.19
CA SER A 21 -22.44 -23.84 51.27
C SER A 21 -21.86 -23.53 49.90
N GLN A 22 -21.97 -24.50 48.97
CA GLN A 22 -21.80 -24.24 47.56
C GLN A 22 -22.86 -23.20 47.18
N ARG A 23 -22.47 -21.93 47.17
CA ARG A 23 -23.27 -20.87 46.56
C ARG A 23 -23.38 -21.20 45.07
N SER A 24 -24.50 -21.80 44.70
CA SER A 24 -24.93 -22.00 43.32
C SER A 24 -24.89 -20.64 42.63
N ARG A 25 -23.90 -20.43 41.76
CA ARG A 25 -23.88 -19.24 40.91
C ARG A 25 -25.15 -19.27 40.05
N PRO A 26 -25.93 -18.18 39.99
CA PRO A 26 -27.12 -18.16 39.15
C PRO A 26 -26.72 -18.41 37.68
N PRO A 27 -27.54 -19.11 36.89
CA PRO A 27 -27.30 -19.30 35.47
C PRO A 27 -27.12 -17.93 34.81
N ARG A 28 -25.99 -17.72 34.11
CA ARG A 28 -25.81 -16.52 33.29
C ARG A 28 -26.87 -16.53 32.20
N GLU A 29 -27.86 -15.65 32.29
CA GLU A 29 -28.83 -15.41 31.22
C GLU A 29 -28.06 -15.00 29.96
N ARG A 30 -28.13 -15.81 28.91
CA ARG A 30 -27.43 -15.55 27.64
C ARG A 30 -28.02 -14.28 27.04
N SER A 31 -27.20 -13.22 27.00
CA SER A 31 -27.59 -11.94 26.39
C SER A 31 -28.02 -12.16 24.94
N ALA A 32 -28.90 -11.30 24.41
CA ALA A 32 -29.26 -11.33 23.00
C ALA A 32 -28.02 -11.35 22.08
N GLY A 33 -26.91 -10.72 22.49
CA GLY A 33 -25.62 -10.75 21.78
C GLY A 33 -24.96 -12.14 21.71
N ASP A 34 -25.16 -13.01 22.69
CA ASP A 34 -24.61 -14.37 22.68
C ASP A 34 -25.27 -15.26 21.63
N ARG A 35 -26.51 -14.95 21.23
CA ARG A 35 -27.24 -15.68 20.18
C ARG A 35 -26.74 -15.36 18.78
N TRP A 36 -26.28 -14.13 18.53
CA TRP A 36 -25.79 -13.68 17.23
C TRP A 36 -24.29 -13.92 17.03
N ARG A 37 -23.53 -14.04 18.12
CA ARG A 37 -22.09 -14.30 18.11
C ARG A 37 -21.64 -15.45 17.17
N PRO A 38 -22.24 -16.65 17.16
CA PRO A 38 -21.82 -17.72 16.24
C PRO A 38 -22.12 -17.42 14.77
N LEU A 39 -23.19 -16.70 14.47
CA LEU A 39 -23.51 -16.25 13.11
C LEU A 39 -22.47 -15.23 12.62
N LEU A 40 -22.16 -14.24 13.45
CA LEU A 40 -21.12 -13.24 13.14
C LEU A 40 -19.75 -13.89 12.89
N LEU A 41 -19.37 -14.88 13.68
CA LEU A 41 -18.12 -15.62 13.49
C LEU A 41 -18.10 -16.42 12.18
N ARG A 42 -19.23 -17.03 11.77
CA ARG A 42 -19.34 -17.71 10.47
C ARG A 42 -19.22 -16.72 9.32
N TRP A 43 -19.92 -15.59 9.41
CA TRP A 43 -19.81 -14.50 8.42
C TRP A 43 -18.38 -13.97 8.33
N HIS A 44 -17.72 -13.74 9.47
CA HIS A 44 -16.32 -13.32 9.50
C HIS A 44 -15.39 -14.36 8.88
N PHE A 45 -15.59 -15.66 9.17
CA PHE A 45 -14.80 -16.73 8.57
C PHE A 45 -14.96 -16.80 7.04
N TYR A 46 -16.20 -16.75 6.52
CA TYR A 46 -16.44 -16.76 5.08
C TYR A 46 -15.92 -15.49 4.41
N ALA A 47 -16.09 -14.32 5.05
CA ALA A 47 -15.49 -13.08 4.57
C ALA A 47 -13.97 -13.18 4.52
N GLY A 48 -13.32 -13.71 5.56
CA GLY A 48 -11.88 -13.94 5.58
C GLY A 48 -11.41 -14.92 4.50
N LEU A 49 -12.15 -16.00 4.24
CA LEU A 49 -11.81 -16.97 3.20
C LEU A 49 -11.93 -16.39 1.78
N LEU A 50 -12.95 -15.56 1.53
CA LEU A 50 -13.21 -14.97 0.21
C LEU A 50 -12.38 -13.71 -0.05
N VAL A 51 -12.28 -12.82 0.94
CA VAL A 51 -11.62 -11.51 0.81
C VAL A 51 -10.15 -11.56 1.23
N GLY A 52 -9.78 -12.49 2.11
CA GLY A 52 -8.41 -12.64 2.63
C GLY A 52 -7.35 -12.82 1.56
N PRO A 53 -7.53 -13.66 0.52
CA PRO A 53 -6.55 -13.78 -0.57
C PRO A 53 -6.30 -12.45 -1.31
N PHE A 54 -7.35 -11.68 -1.57
CA PHE A 54 -7.22 -10.36 -2.22
C PHE A 54 -6.47 -9.37 -1.32
N LEU A 55 -6.83 -9.31 -0.03
CA LEU A 55 -6.14 -8.46 0.95
C LEU A 55 -4.69 -8.87 1.15
N LEU A 56 -4.38 -10.16 1.10
CA LEU A 56 -3.01 -10.67 1.18
C LEU A 56 -2.18 -10.17 0.00
N VAL A 57 -2.69 -10.32 -1.23
CA VAL A 57 -2.02 -9.81 -2.43
C VAL A 57 -1.86 -8.30 -2.36
N ALA A 58 -2.91 -7.56 -2.01
CA ALA A 58 -2.86 -6.10 -1.88
C ALA A 58 -1.86 -5.64 -0.81
N ALA A 59 -1.78 -6.34 0.32
CA ALA A 59 -0.81 -6.03 1.37
C ALA A 59 0.63 -6.31 0.92
N ILE A 60 0.87 -7.43 0.23
CA ILE A 60 2.19 -7.77 -0.32
C ILE A 60 2.62 -6.74 -1.36
N THR A 61 1.75 -6.42 -2.33
CA THR A 61 2.07 -5.44 -3.38
C THR A 61 2.22 -4.03 -2.80
N GLY A 62 1.41 -3.65 -1.81
CA GLY A 62 1.55 -2.37 -1.12
C GLY A 62 2.86 -2.27 -0.30
N THR A 63 3.27 -3.37 0.34
CA THR A 63 4.57 -3.45 1.02
C THR A 63 5.72 -3.34 0.01
N LEU A 64 5.61 -4.03 -1.13
CA LEU A 64 6.58 -3.95 -2.21
C LEU A 64 6.65 -2.54 -2.80
N TYR A 65 5.51 -1.87 -2.98
CA TYR A 65 5.43 -0.49 -3.49
C TYR A 65 6.28 0.49 -2.67
N ALA A 66 6.40 0.29 -1.35
CA ALA A 66 7.18 1.16 -0.47
C ALA A 66 8.69 1.14 -0.75
N VAL A 67 9.23 0.08 -1.36
CA VAL A 67 10.66 -0.01 -1.73
C VAL A 67 10.93 0.38 -3.18
N ILE A 68 9.88 0.52 -4.00
CA ILE A 68 10.03 0.81 -5.43
C ILE A 68 10.77 2.12 -5.70
N PRO A 69 10.55 3.25 -5.00
CA PRO A 69 11.28 4.49 -5.30
C PRO A 69 12.82 4.33 -5.23
N GLN A 70 13.31 3.45 -4.37
CA GLN A 70 14.73 3.14 -4.21
C GLN A 70 15.22 2.31 -5.40
N ILE A 71 14.47 1.29 -5.79
CA ILE A 71 14.76 0.45 -6.96
C ILE A 71 14.77 1.31 -8.23
N ASP A 72 13.77 2.18 -8.38
CA ASP A 72 13.58 3.04 -9.54
C ASP A 72 14.77 3.99 -9.75
N ARG A 73 15.35 4.52 -8.66
CA ARG A 73 16.56 5.34 -8.70
C ARG A 73 17.81 4.56 -9.09
N VAL A 74 17.92 3.31 -8.65
CA VAL A 74 19.07 2.46 -8.97
C VAL A 74 19.00 2.00 -10.43
N VAL A 75 17.81 1.59 -10.89
CA VAL A 75 17.59 1.13 -12.26
C VAL A 75 17.85 2.25 -13.27
N HIS A 76 17.41 3.47 -12.97
CA HIS A 76 17.56 4.63 -13.86
C HIS A 76 18.65 5.59 -13.39
N SER A 77 19.69 5.10 -12.69
CA SER A 77 20.72 5.98 -12.15
C SER A 77 21.44 6.75 -13.26
N HIS A 78 21.61 6.13 -14.43
CA HIS A 78 22.26 6.73 -15.58
C HIS A 78 21.50 7.95 -16.13
N GLU A 79 20.17 7.86 -16.21
CA GLU A 79 19.32 8.94 -16.66
C GLU A 79 19.15 10.02 -15.60
N LEU A 80 19.13 9.65 -14.32
CA LEU A 80 18.86 10.58 -13.23
C LEU A 80 20.08 11.41 -12.81
N THR A 81 21.29 10.91 -13.09
CA THR A 81 22.54 11.49 -12.61
C THR A 81 23.55 11.74 -13.72
N VAL A 82 24.42 12.71 -13.48
CA VAL A 82 25.55 13.02 -14.37
C VAL A 82 26.82 12.36 -13.86
N ASP A 83 27.73 12.04 -14.79
CA ASP A 83 29.02 11.41 -14.43
C ASP A 83 29.96 12.41 -13.75
N HIS A 84 29.87 13.69 -14.12
CA HIS A 84 30.72 14.76 -13.61
C HIS A 84 29.91 16.05 -13.36
N ILE A 85 30.11 16.64 -12.18
CA ILE A 85 29.55 17.96 -11.84
C ILE A 85 30.47 19.03 -12.44
N GLY A 86 29.96 19.82 -13.36
CA GLY A 86 30.70 20.93 -13.97
C GLY A 86 30.71 22.19 -13.12
N ASP A 87 31.57 23.15 -13.48
CA ASP A 87 31.73 24.42 -12.75
C ASP A 87 30.47 25.31 -12.83
N ARG A 88 29.72 25.22 -13.93
CA ARG A 88 28.53 26.02 -14.17
C ARG A 88 27.53 25.26 -15.04
N GLU A 89 26.25 25.35 -14.69
CA GLU A 89 25.16 24.84 -15.52
C GLU A 89 24.95 25.71 -16.76
N LEU A 90 24.64 25.08 -17.88
CA LEU A 90 24.18 25.72 -19.10
C LEU A 90 22.90 26.51 -18.85
N PRO A 91 22.65 27.60 -19.60
CA PRO A 91 21.35 28.28 -19.58
C PRO A 91 20.20 27.31 -19.82
N MET A 92 19.08 27.49 -19.11
CA MET A 92 17.92 26.60 -19.22
C MET A 92 17.42 26.43 -20.67
N GLY A 93 17.52 27.48 -21.49
CA GLY A 93 17.18 27.42 -22.90
C GLY A 93 18.03 26.42 -23.69
N GLU A 94 19.34 26.33 -23.41
CA GLU A 94 20.23 25.36 -24.08
C GLU A 94 19.90 23.92 -23.68
N GLN A 95 19.55 23.69 -22.41
CA GLN A 95 19.12 22.38 -21.92
C GLN A 95 17.80 21.95 -22.57
N ILE A 96 16.84 22.88 -22.70
CA ILE A 96 15.56 22.64 -23.38
C ILE A 96 15.77 22.36 -24.87
N GLU A 97 16.64 23.12 -25.54
CA GLU A 97 16.94 22.90 -26.96
C GLU A 97 17.68 21.58 -27.20
N ALA A 98 18.52 21.12 -26.26
CA ALA A 98 19.10 19.78 -26.32
C ALA A 98 18.01 18.69 -26.32
N ALA A 99 17.03 18.79 -25.43
CA ALA A 99 15.90 17.87 -25.40
C ALA A 99 15.05 17.92 -26.69
N ARG A 100 14.73 19.13 -27.18
CA ARG A 100 13.97 19.30 -28.43
C ARG A 100 14.69 18.77 -29.66
N ARG A 101 16.02 18.89 -29.72
CA ARG A 101 16.82 18.33 -30.82
C ARG A 101 16.82 16.81 -30.80
N ALA A 102 16.83 16.19 -29.62
CA ALA A 102 16.77 14.74 -29.49
C ALA A 102 15.37 14.16 -29.80
N HIS A 103 14.31 14.90 -29.47
CA HIS A 103 12.92 14.50 -29.66
C HIS A 103 12.10 15.63 -30.33
N PRO A 104 12.32 15.89 -31.62
CA PRO A 104 11.65 16.99 -32.34
C PRO A 104 10.15 16.76 -32.54
N GLU A 105 9.68 15.51 -32.41
CA GLU A 105 8.27 15.13 -32.48
C GLU A 105 7.44 15.62 -31.27
N GLY A 106 8.10 15.95 -30.16
CA GLY A 106 7.44 16.26 -28.89
C GLY A 106 7.19 17.74 -28.67
N THR A 107 6.04 18.04 -28.06
CA THR A 107 5.74 19.40 -27.56
C THR A 107 6.10 19.49 -26.07
N ILE A 108 6.77 20.57 -25.66
CA ILE A 108 7.13 20.75 -24.24
C ILE A 108 5.86 20.86 -23.40
N ALA A 109 5.70 19.93 -22.46
CA ALA A 109 4.65 19.96 -21.46
C ALA A 109 5.11 20.72 -20.21
N PHE A 110 6.27 20.35 -19.66
CA PHE A 110 6.87 21.04 -18.53
C PHE A 110 8.37 20.75 -18.44
N VAL A 111 9.10 21.62 -17.75
CA VAL A 111 10.53 21.49 -17.49
C VAL A 111 10.76 21.48 -16.00
N ARG A 112 11.64 20.60 -15.53
CA ARG A 112 12.09 20.56 -14.15
C ARG A 112 13.61 20.64 -14.14
N PRO A 113 14.17 21.77 -13.69
CA PRO A 113 15.60 21.88 -13.47
C PRO A 113 16.13 20.77 -12.55
N ALA A 114 17.41 20.46 -12.69
CA ALA A 114 18.11 19.60 -11.74
C ALA A 114 17.86 20.10 -10.31
N PRO A 115 17.30 19.27 -9.40
CA PRO A 115 16.94 19.72 -8.06
C PRO A 115 18.17 19.91 -7.16
N VAL A 116 19.27 19.20 -7.45
CA VAL A 116 20.55 19.30 -6.76
C VAL A 116 21.69 19.07 -7.75
N ALA A 117 22.89 19.51 -7.40
CA ALA A 117 24.09 19.24 -8.19
C ALA A 117 24.29 17.72 -8.33
N GLY A 118 24.62 17.28 -9.55
CA GLY A 118 24.78 15.86 -9.87
C GLY A 118 23.52 15.19 -10.45
N GLU A 119 22.36 15.85 -10.45
CA GLU A 119 21.15 15.36 -11.11
C GLU A 119 20.93 16.01 -12.49
N THR A 120 20.16 15.33 -13.33
CA THR A 120 19.78 15.84 -14.66
C THR A 120 18.57 16.78 -14.61
N THR A 121 18.52 17.73 -15.52
CA THR A 121 17.28 18.44 -15.87
C THR A 121 16.32 17.52 -16.62
N ARG A 122 15.03 17.62 -16.31
CA ARG A 122 13.98 16.80 -16.91
C ARG A 122 13.09 17.66 -17.79
N VAL A 123 13.03 17.34 -19.07
CA VAL A 123 12.16 18.01 -20.04
C VAL A 123 11.07 17.03 -20.44
N ALA A 124 9.86 17.25 -19.95
CA ALA A 124 8.71 16.42 -20.29
C ALA A 124 8.11 16.88 -21.62
N LEU A 125 7.99 15.94 -22.56
CA LEU A 125 7.43 16.14 -23.88
C LEU A 125 6.13 15.34 -23.99
N ALA A 126 5.08 16.01 -24.48
CA ALA A 126 3.89 15.36 -24.97
C ALA A 126 4.18 14.77 -26.36
N THR A 127 4.04 13.45 -26.48
CA THR A 127 4.28 12.68 -27.70
C THR A 127 3.21 11.61 -27.85
N ASP A 128 2.90 11.20 -29.08
CA ASP A 128 1.87 10.19 -29.36
C ASP A 128 2.38 8.74 -29.17
N ASP A 129 3.69 8.57 -28.93
CA ASP A 129 4.35 7.26 -28.80
C ASP A 129 4.44 6.75 -27.35
N VAL A 130 3.90 7.49 -26.38
CA VAL A 130 3.74 7.06 -24.99
C VAL A 130 2.27 6.85 -24.65
N ARG A 131 1.99 5.98 -23.67
CA ARG A 131 0.62 5.72 -23.20
C ARG A 131 -0.04 7.01 -22.73
N GLU A 132 -1.34 7.13 -22.98
CA GLU A 132 -2.16 8.26 -22.51
C GLU A 132 -1.93 8.56 -21.02
N GLY A 133 -1.81 9.85 -20.70
CA GLY A 133 -1.50 10.32 -19.35
C GLY A 133 -0.01 10.32 -18.98
N LEU A 134 0.87 9.71 -19.77
CA LEU A 134 2.32 9.79 -19.61
C LEU A 134 2.92 10.90 -20.50
N ASN A 135 4.11 11.34 -20.14
CA ASN A 135 4.97 12.17 -20.98
C ASN A 135 6.27 11.42 -21.28
N LYS A 136 6.85 11.65 -22.46
CA LYS A 136 8.24 11.29 -22.74
C LYS A 136 9.14 12.32 -22.05
N THR A 137 9.72 11.96 -20.92
CA THR A 137 10.66 12.84 -20.20
C THR A 137 12.07 12.57 -20.66
N VAL A 138 12.69 13.60 -21.21
CA VAL A 138 14.09 13.61 -21.62
C VAL A 138 14.95 14.10 -20.46
N PHE A 139 16.00 13.35 -20.16
CA PHE A 139 16.95 13.66 -19.09
C PHE A 139 18.20 14.26 -19.70
N VAL A 140 18.49 15.51 -19.32
CA VAL A 140 19.57 16.32 -19.89
C VAL A 140 20.58 16.64 -18.80
N ASP A 141 21.84 16.37 -19.07
CA ASP A 141 22.95 16.83 -18.25
C ASP A 141 22.99 18.37 -18.27
N PRO A 142 22.80 19.06 -17.13
CA PRO A 142 22.75 20.51 -17.10
C PRO A 142 24.11 21.18 -17.33
N TYR A 143 25.22 20.45 -17.27
CA TYR A 143 26.59 20.96 -17.47
C TYR A 143 27.07 20.80 -18.91
N THR A 144 26.67 19.73 -19.58
CA THR A 144 27.15 19.40 -20.93
C THR A 144 26.08 19.53 -22.01
N GLY A 145 24.79 19.49 -21.64
CA GLY A 145 23.68 19.41 -22.57
C GLY A 145 23.52 18.03 -23.20
N GLU A 146 24.25 17.03 -22.74
CA GLU A 146 24.12 15.64 -23.17
C GLU A 146 22.75 15.08 -22.76
N VAL A 147 22.10 14.37 -23.69
CA VAL A 147 20.86 13.64 -23.38
C VAL A 147 21.25 12.26 -22.85
N ARG A 148 20.96 12.04 -21.56
CA ARG A 148 21.24 10.79 -20.84
C ARG A 148 20.21 9.70 -21.11
N GLY A 149 19.02 10.08 -21.58
CA GLY A 149 17.98 9.16 -21.97
C GLY A 149 16.62 9.82 -22.06
N ALA A 150 15.61 9.04 -22.44
CA ALA A 150 14.21 9.45 -22.44
C ALA A 150 13.34 8.31 -21.91
N LEU A 151 12.50 8.60 -20.92
CA LEU A 151 11.66 7.61 -20.26
C LEU A 151 10.18 8.03 -20.29
N PRO A 152 9.24 7.09 -20.43
CA PRO A 152 7.83 7.37 -20.21
C PRO A 152 7.57 7.59 -18.72
N THR A 153 7.06 8.76 -18.35
CA THR A 153 6.90 9.16 -16.93
C THR A 153 5.52 9.72 -16.65
N TYR A 154 5.05 9.53 -15.42
CA TYR A 154 3.87 10.18 -14.89
C TYR A 154 4.29 11.25 -13.87
N GLY A 155 4.39 12.50 -14.29
CA GLY A 155 4.92 13.58 -13.46
C GLY A 155 6.35 13.31 -13.00
N GLN A 156 6.52 12.86 -11.74
CA GLN A 156 7.82 12.52 -11.14
C GLN A 156 8.12 11.03 -11.08
N TRP A 157 7.15 10.20 -11.44
CA TRP A 157 7.27 8.76 -11.31
C TRP A 157 7.93 8.20 -12.56
N LEU A 158 9.00 7.43 -12.37
CA LEU A 158 9.70 6.77 -13.46
C LEU A 158 9.02 5.42 -13.76
N PRO A 159 9.42 4.73 -14.85
CA PRO A 159 8.70 3.58 -15.37
C PRO A 159 8.42 2.46 -14.36
N VAL A 160 9.39 2.11 -13.50
CA VAL A 160 9.22 1.00 -12.56
C VAL A 160 8.14 1.34 -11.55
N ARG A 161 8.16 2.55 -10.98
CA ARG A 161 7.12 3.00 -10.05
C ARG A 161 5.74 3.03 -10.69
N THR A 162 5.63 3.53 -11.91
CA THR A 162 4.35 3.58 -12.64
C THR A 162 3.81 2.18 -12.90
N TRP A 163 4.66 1.22 -13.26
CA TRP A 163 4.25 -0.17 -13.48
C TRP A 163 3.74 -0.86 -12.21
N PHE A 164 4.44 -0.67 -11.08
CA PHE A 164 4.04 -1.23 -9.79
C PHE A 164 2.81 -0.54 -9.20
N ASP A 165 2.61 0.75 -9.44
CA ASP A 165 1.38 1.46 -9.07
C ASP A 165 0.16 0.83 -9.77
N ASP A 166 0.27 0.58 -11.08
CA ASP A 166 -0.79 -0.07 -11.85
C ASP A 166 -1.02 -1.53 -11.41
N LEU A 167 0.05 -2.25 -11.06
CA LEU A 167 -0.05 -3.59 -10.47
C LEU A 167 -0.77 -3.55 -9.11
N HIS A 168 -0.47 -2.58 -8.24
CA HIS A 168 -1.10 -2.52 -6.91
C HIS A 168 -2.58 -2.12 -6.99
N ARG A 169 -2.92 -1.18 -7.88
CA ARG A 169 -4.28 -0.65 -8.01
C ARG A 169 -5.21 -1.57 -8.78
N ASN A 170 -4.72 -2.10 -9.90
CA ASN A 170 -5.55 -2.83 -10.86
C ASN A 170 -5.16 -4.30 -10.97
N LEU A 171 -4.07 -4.74 -10.32
CA LEU A 171 -3.48 -6.08 -10.51
C LEU A 171 -3.22 -6.42 -11.98
N HIS A 172 -3.02 -5.38 -12.81
CA HIS A 172 -2.97 -5.46 -14.28
C HIS A 172 -4.17 -6.18 -14.92
N LEU A 173 -5.32 -6.22 -14.24
CA LEU A 173 -6.55 -6.82 -14.76
C LEU A 173 -7.27 -5.90 -15.77
N GLY A 174 -6.64 -4.78 -16.14
CA GLY A 174 -7.23 -3.72 -16.95
C GLY A 174 -8.00 -2.71 -16.11
N ASP A 175 -8.19 -1.51 -16.66
CA ASP A 175 -8.98 -0.46 -16.04
C ASP A 175 -10.45 -0.91 -16.05
N PHE A 176 -10.97 -1.37 -14.91
CA PHE A 176 -12.40 -1.66 -14.75
C PHE A 176 -13.18 -0.33 -14.67
N GLY A 177 -13.19 0.44 -15.76
CA GLY A 177 -13.89 1.72 -15.81
C GLY A 177 -13.25 2.82 -16.66
N GLY A 178 -12.65 2.52 -17.81
CA GLY A 178 -12.21 3.54 -18.77
C GLY A 178 -12.72 3.20 -20.16
N SER A 179 -13.69 3.96 -20.67
CA SER A 179 -14.25 3.80 -22.01
C SER A 179 -13.16 3.91 -23.07
N SER A 180 -12.76 2.78 -23.64
CA SER A 180 -11.97 2.71 -24.86
C SER A 180 -12.79 3.26 -26.03
N ASP A 181 -12.70 4.56 -26.32
CA ASP A 181 -13.07 5.08 -27.66
C ASP A 181 -12.00 4.64 -28.64
N PHE A 182 -12.25 3.47 -29.20
CA PHE A 182 -11.63 3.00 -30.42
C PHE A 182 -11.86 4.06 -31.51
N ARG A 183 -10.81 4.77 -31.91
CA ARG A 183 -10.78 5.38 -33.24
C ARG A 183 -9.54 4.97 -34.00
N VAL A 184 -9.72 3.90 -34.76
CA VAL A 184 -8.99 3.65 -36.00
C VAL A 184 -9.29 4.82 -36.95
N ARG A 185 -8.26 5.59 -37.29
CA ARG A 185 -7.87 5.94 -38.67
C ARG A 185 -6.68 6.89 -38.67
#